data_AF-A0A8H3AHW9-F1
#
_entry.id   AF-A0A8H3AHW9-F1
#
_cell.length_a   1.000
_cell.length_b   1.000
_cell.length_c   1.000
_cell.angle_alpha   90.00
_cell.angle_beta   90.00
_cell.angle_gamma   90.00
#
_symmetry.space_group_name_H-M   'P 1'
#
loop_
_entity.id
_entity.type
_entity.pdbx_description
1 polymer ?
#
loop_
_entity_poly.entity_id
_entity_poly.type
_entity_poly.pdbx_seq_one_letter_code
_entity_poly.pdbx_strand_id
1 'polypeptide(L)'
;MSGPSSLPYPPLHKDAKFVILSDWDGTITNFDSNDYLTDNVGYGYEKRRASNKEVLLGNITFRDSFKEMLDSVTLPFDECKELLKKNIKLDTGFKEFFEWCKTNDIPFIIVSSGMAPLIRAILSNLIGEEDAARIDIISNDVRFDADGSWHIVYRHPESGFGHDKSQAILPYRDLPDPPTLFFFGDGVSDMSAAKHADVLFAKNDKPQGENDLAEYCKKEGIPHILFRTFADALPIVKDVVEGRKNVGQALAIRNAE
;
A
#
# COMPACT_ATOMS: atom_id res chain seq x y z
N MET A 1 8.30 11.13 -15.42
CA MET A 1 6.98 11.74 -15.17
C MET A 1 5.94 10.69 -15.44
N SER A 2 5.06 10.39 -14.49
CA SER A 2 3.95 9.48 -14.71
C SER A 2 2.91 10.16 -15.61
N GLY A 3 2.34 9.42 -16.55
CA GLY A 3 1.17 9.85 -17.31
C GLY A 3 -0.09 9.88 -16.42
N PRO A 4 -1.23 10.33 -16.96
CA PRO A 4 -2.50 10.29 -16.24
C PRO A 4 -2.93 8.84 -15.94
N SER A 5 -3.74 8.67 -14.90
CA SER A 5 -4.35 7.38 -14.57
C SER A 5 -5.26 6.88 -15.70
N SER A 6 -5.15 5.58 -16.04
CA SER A 6 -6.04 4.85 -16.92
C SER A 6 -7.31 4.34 -16.21
N LEU A 7 -7.30 4.35 -14.88
CA LEU A 7 -8.38 3.86 -14.01
C LEU A 7 -9.03 5.02 -13.24
N PRO A 8 -10.32 4.93 -12.88
CA PRO A 8 -10.98 5.97 -12.10
C PRO A 8 -10.40 6.08 -10.68
N TYR A 9 -10.56 7.26 -10.07
CA TYR A 9 -10.32 7.49 -8.65
C TYR A 9 -11.65 7.55 -7.89
N PRO A 10 -11.69 7.10 -6.62
CA PRO A 10 -12.82 7.38 -5.76
C PRO A 10 -12.96 8.90 -5.51
N PRO A 11 -14.15 9.38 -5.14
CA PRO A 11 -14.34 10.76 -4.73
C PRO A 11 -13.43 11.12 -3.56
N LEU A 12 -12.92 12.36 -3.55
CA LEU A 12 -12.16 12.86 -2.41
C LEU A 12 -13.07 13.09 -1.20
N HIS A 13 -12.54 12.77 -0.02
CA HIS A 13 -13.13 13.06 1.27
C HIS A 13 -12.89 14.54 1.65
N LYS A 14 -13.58 15.46 0.96
CA LYS A 14 -13.28 16.91 0.99
C LYS A 14 -13.52 17.59 2.33
N ASP A 15 -14.43 17.06 3.15
CA ASP A 15 -14.80 17.65 4.45
C ASP A 15 -14.05 16.98 5.62
N ALA A 16 -13.22 15.98 5.34
CA ALA A 16 -12.46 15.29 6.38
C ALA A 16 -11.29 16.15 6.85
N LYS A 17 -11.06 16.20 8.17
CA LYS A 17 -9.89 16.87 8.76
C LYS A 17 -8.63 16.01 8.73
N PHE A 18 -8.82 14.70 8.67
CA PHE A 18 -7.78 13.69 8.68
C PHE A 18 -8.11 12.64 7.63
N VAL A 19 -7.12 12.18 6.88
CA VAL A 19 -7.28 11.06 5.95
C VAL A 19 -6.11 10.11 6.16
N ILE A 20 -6.42 8.82 6.27
CA ILE A 20 -5.43 7.77 6.40
C ILE A 20 -5.33 7.04 5.08
N LEU A 21 -4.14 7.06 4.48
CA LEU A 21 -3.79 6.28 3.31
C LEU A 21 -2.79 5.21 3.73
N SER A 22 -2.90 4.02 3.14
CA SER A 22 -2.00 2.93 3.47
C SER A 22 -1.73 2.05 2.27
N ASP A 23 -0.49 1.59 2.13
CA ASP A 23 -0.21 0.42 1.33
C ASP A 23 -0.92 -0.82 1.89
N TRP A 24 -1.09 -1.82 1.04
CA TRP A 24 -1.73 -3.09 1.37
C TRP A 24 -0.69 -4.16 1.71
N ASP A 25 0.02 -4.62 0.68
CA ASP A 25 0.95 -5.74 0.72
C ASP A 25 2.19 -5.39 1.54
N GLY A 26 2.46 -6.10 2.63
CA GLY A 26 3.61 -5.83 3.51
C GLY A 26 3.40 -4.71 4.54
N THR A 27 2.30 -3.97 4.43
CA THR A 27 1.90 -2.92 5.38
C THR A 27 0.69 -3.34 6.22
N ILE A 28 -0.48 -3.51 5.58
CA ILE A 28 -1.71 -4.01 6.22
C ILE A 28 -1.69 -5.53 6.31
N THR A 29 -1.01 -6.20 5.39
CA THR A 29 -0.85 -7.65 5.39
C THR A 29 0.55 -8.06 5.82
N ASN A 30 0.66 -9.26 6.40
CA ASN A 30 1.94 -9.82 6.83
C ASN A 30 2.85 -10.28 5.67
N PHE A 31 2.29 -10.48 4.48
CA PHE A 31 3.00 -10.86 3.27
C PHE A 31 2.49 -10.07 2.07
N ASP A 32 3.36 -9.85 1.09
CA ASP A 32 2.95 -9.41 -0.23
C ASP A 32 2.25 -10.57 -0.96
N SER A 33 1.00 -10.32 -1.34
CA SER A 33 0.13 -11.30 -2.00
C SER A 33 0.59 -11.67 -3.41
N ASN A 34 1.21 -10.74 -4.14
CA ASN A 34 1.74 -10.98 -5.49
C ASN A 34 3.04 -11.78 -5.42
N ASP A 35 3.91 -11.45 -4.46
CA ASP A 35 5.11 -12.23 -4.15
C ASP A 35 4.71 -13.64 -3.72
N TYR A 36 3.69 -13.79 -2.87
CA TYR A 36 3.19 -15.09 -2.45
C TYR A 36 2.71 -15.94 -3.63
N LEU A 37 1.93 -15.38 -4.55
CA LEU A 37 1.53 -16.10 -5.77
C LEU A 37 2.75 -16.48 -6.61
N THR A 38 3.64 -15.53 -6.86
CA THR A 38 4.84 -15.75 -7.67
C THR A 38 5.74 -16.85 -7.10
N ASP A 39 5.92 -16.86 -5.78
CA ASP A 39 6.82 -17.77 -5.08
C ASP A 39 6.29 -19.20 -5.01
N ASN A 40 4.97 -19.35 -4.87
CA ASN A 40 4.36 -20.66 -4.61
C ASN A 40 3.75 -21.30 -5.85
N VAL A 41 3.29 -20.48 -6.80
CA VAL A 41 2.56 -20.95 -7.99
C VAL A 41 2.98 -20.26 -9.30
N GLY A 42 3.88 -19.30 -9.23
CA GLY A 42 4.56 -18.73 -10.39
C GLY A 42 5.93 -19.35 -10.60
N TYR A 43 6.88 -18.53 -11.06
CA TYR A 43 8.24 -19.00 -11.36
C TYR A 43 9.15 -19.23 -10.13
N GLY A 44 8.66 -19.01 -8.91
CA GLY A 44 9.37 -19.25 -7.65
C GLY A 44 10.23 -18.08 -7.12
N TYR A 45 10.54 -18.20 -5.81
CA TYR A 45 11.27 -17.22 -5.00
C TYR A 45 12.61 -16.77 -5.58
N GLU A 46 13.45 -17.71 -6.01
CA GLU A 46 14.80 -17.39 -6.49
C GLU A 46 14.78 -16.46 -7.71
N LYS A 47 13.88 -16.74 -8.67
CA LYS A 47 13.74 -15.91 -9.87
C LYS A 47 13.12 -14.54 -9.54
N ARG A 48 12.14 -14.50 -8.63
CA ARG A 48 11.59 -13.22 -8.13
C ARG A 48 12.69 -12.35 -7.54
N ARG A 49 13.50 -12.90 -6.64
CA ARG A 49 14.57 -12.18 -5.96
C ARG A 49 15.65 -11.72 -6.93
N ALA A 50 15.96 -12.50 -7.96
CA ALA A 50 16.84 -12.05 -9.03
C ALA A 50 16.26 -10.82 -9.77
N SER A 51 14.97 -10.86 -10.14
CA SER A 51 14.31 -9.73 -10.80
C SER A 51 14.26 -8.48 -9.93
N ASN A 52 13.96 -8.61 -8.64
CA ASN A 52 13.96 -7.47 -7.69
C ASN A 52 15.33 -6.80 -7.62
N LYS A 53 16.43 -7.56 -7.68
CA LYS A 53 17.78 -6.97 -7.73
C LYS A 53 18.01 -6.17 -8.99
N GLU A 54 17.56 -6.65 -10.15
CA GLU A 54 17.68 -5.91 -11.42
C GLU A 54 16.87 -4.61 -11.41
N VAL A 55 15.71 -4.58 -10.74
CA VAL A 55 14.91 -3.36 -10.51
C VAL A 55 15.68 -2.38 -9.63
N LEU A 56 16.28 -2.85 -8.53
CA LEU A 56 17.07 -1.99 -7.63
C LEU A 56 18.33 -1.43 -8.29
N LEU A 57 18.93 -2.17 -9.22
CA LEU A 57 20.06 -1.71 -10.04
C LEU A 57 19.63 -0.74 -11.17
N GLY A 58 18.33 -0.59 -11.41
CA GLY A 58 17.79 0.26 -12.46
C GLY A 58 17.92 -0.33 -13.87
N ASN A 59 18.22 -1.63 -13.99
CA ASN A 59 18.38 -2.32 -15.28
C ASN A 59 17.02 -2.58 -15.95
N ILE A 60 15.99 -2.84 -15.14
CA ILE A 60 14.60 -2.98 -15.58
C ILE A 60 13.67 -2.16 -14.68
N THR A 61 12.46 -1.89 -15.15
CA THR A 61 11.48 -1.15 -14.34
C THR A 61 10.72 -2.08 -13.40
N PHE A 62 10.24 -1.55 -12.27
CA PHE A 62 9.36 -2.31 -11.36
C PHE A 62 8.11 -2.81 -12.09
N ARG A 63 7.50 -1.97 -12.94
CA ARG A 63 6.34 -2.33 -13.76
C ARG A 63 6.62 -3.58 -14.58
N ASP A 64 7.73 -3.61 -15.32
CA ASP A 64 8.03 -4.72 -16.23
C ASP A 64 8.36 -6.00 -15.45
N SER A 65 9.14 -5.89 -14.37
CA SER A 65 9.38 -7.01 -13.44
C SER A 65 8.07 -7.54 -12.84
N PHE A 66 7.16 -6.64 -12.44
CA PHE A 66 5.87 -6.99 -11.87
C PHE A 66 4.98 -7.71 -12.88
N LYS A 67 5.02 -7.30 -14.15
CA LYS A 67 4.33 -8.00 -15.22
C LYS A 67 4.84 -9.43 -15.39
N GLU A 68 6.15 -9.62 -15.44
CA GLU A 68 6.74 -10.96 -15.59
C GLU A 68 6.43 -11.88 -14.40
N MET A 69 6.40 -11.33 -13.19
CA MET A 69 5.95 -12.06 -11.99
C MET A 69 4.53 -12.59 -12.15
N LEU A 70 3.59 -11.70 -12.49
CA LEU A 70 2.18 -12.06 -12.62
C LEU A 70 1.92 -13.00 -13.82
N ASP A 71 2.57 -12.74 -14.96
CA ASP A 71 2.45 -13.61 -16.15
C ASP A 71 3.01 -15.03 -15.90
N SER A 72 3.88 -15.21 -14.89
CA SER A 72 4.38 -16.54 -14.52
C SER A 72 3.33 -17.39 -13.79
N VAL A 73 2.28 -16.78 -13.25
CA VAL A 73 1.21 -17.45 -12.52
C VAL A 73 0.15 -17.92 -13.51
N THR A 74 0.14 -19.22 -13.81
CA THR A 74 -0.82 -19.80 -14.77
C THR A 74 -2.13 -20.27 -14.13
N LEU A 75 -2.29 -20.07 -12.82
CA LEU A 75 -3.53 -20.47 -12.13
C LEU A 75 -4.71 -19.59 -12.55
N PRO A 76 -5.93 -20.17 -12.61
CA PRO A 76 -7.14 -19.39 -12.72
C PRO A 76 -7.26 -18.38 -11.59
N PHE A 77 -7.71 -17.17 -11.90
CA PHE A 77 -7.70 -16.05 -10.97
C PHE A 77 -8.51 -16.31 -9.68
N ASP A 78 -9.62 -17.04 -9.78
CA ASP A 78 -10.42 -17.40 -8.60
C ASP A 78 -9.69 -18.39 -7.67
N GLU A 79 -8.85 -19.27 -8.22
CA GLU A 79 -8.00 -20.13 -7.40
C GLU A 79 -6.89 -19.32 -6.71
N CYS A 80 -6.35 -18.29 -7.39
CA CYS A 80 -5.44 -17.32 -6.75
C CYS A 80 -6.10 -16.62 -5.56
N LYS A 81 -7.37 -16.18 -5.68
CA LYS A 81 -8.12 -15.58 -4.56
C LYS A 81 -8.22 -16.55 -3.38
N GLU A 82 -8.62 -17.79 -3.63
CA GLU A 82 -8.81 -18.79 -2.57
C GLU A 82 -7.48 -19.18 -1.90
N LEU A 83 -6.39 -19.25 -2.66
CA LEU A 83 -5.06 -19.46 -2.12
C LEU A 83 -4.64 -18.30 -1.19
N LEU A 84 -4.86 -17.06 -1.62
CA LEU A 84 -4.46 -15.88 -0.85
C LEU A 84 -5.32 -15.69 0.41
N LYS A 85 -6.64 -15.88 0.35
CA LYS A 85 -7.52 -15.83 1.52
C LYS A 85 -7.08 -16.76 2.65
N LYS A 86 -6.53 -17.93 2.30
CA LYS A 86 -6.07 -18.92 3.29
C LYS A 86 -4.77 -18.50 3.97
N ASN A 87 -3.87 -17.85 3.23
CA ASN A 87 -2.47 -17.66 3.65
C ASN A 87 -2.13 -16.23 4.10
N ILE A 88 -2.79 -15.22 3.52
CA ILE A 88 -2.55 -13.82 3.88
C ILE A 88 -3.32 -13.48 5.16
N LYS A 89 -2.64 -12.80 6.09
CA LYS A 89 -3.19 -12.35 7.38
C LYS A 89 -3.01 -10.85 7.52
N LEU A 90 -3.86 -10.26 8.35
CA LEU A 90 -3.71 -8.86 8.72
C LEU A 90 -2.54 -8.68 9.67
N ASP A 91 -1.93 -7.51 9.57
CA ASP A 91 -1.00 -7.00 10.55
C ASP A 91 -1.66 -6.85 11.93
N THR A 92 -0.86 -7.04 12.97
CA THR A 92 -1.32 -6.96 14.35
C THR A 92 -1.90 -5.57 14.65
N GLY A 93 -3.13 -5.53 15.17
CA GLY A 93 -3.81 -4.29 15.54
C GLY A 93 -4.55 -3.58 14.40
N PHE A 94 -4.44 -4.05 13.13
CA PHE A 94 -5.12 -3.38 12.02
C PHE A 94 -6.65 -3.30 12.21
N LYS A 95 -7.30 -4.37 12.69
CA LYS A 95 -8.75 -4.37 12.93
C LYS A 95 -9.17 -3.30 13.95
N GLU A 96 -8.43 -3.18 15.04
CA GLU A 96 -8.69 -2.16 16.07
C GLU A 96 -8.44 -0.75 15.52
N PHE A 97 -7.36 -0.60 14.76
CA PHE A 97 -7.03 0.67 14.09
C PHE A 97 -8.16 1.10 13.15
N PHE A 98 -8.62 0.21 12.28
CA PHE A 98 -9.70 0.51 11.33
C PHE A 98 -11.03 0.80 12.05
N GLU A 99 -11.38 0.03 13.08
CA GLU A 99 -12.59 0.29 13.87
C GLU A 99 -12.55 1.65 14.56
N TRP A 100 -11.39 2.05 15.07
CA TRP A 100 -11.20 3.38 15.63
C TRP A 100 -11.37 4.47 14.57
N CYS A 101 -10.80 4.30 13.37
CA CYS A 101 -11.00 5.24 12.26
C CYS A 101 -12.50 5.40 11.94
N LYS A 102 -13.22 4.28 11.85
CA LYS A 102 -14.65 4.22 11.57
C LYS A 102 -15.48 4.96 12.62
N THR A 103 -15.17 4.75 13.91
CA THR A 103 -15.86 5.41 15.03
C THR A 103 -15.61 6.92 15.11
N ASN A 104 -14.53 7.41 14.50
CA ASN A 104 -14.15 8.82 14.50
C ASN A 104 -14.37 9.51 13.15
N ASP A 105 -15.10 8.86 12.23
CA ASP A 105 -15.37 9.36 10.87
C ASP A 105 -14.09 9.75 10.10
N ILE A 106 -13.01 8.98 10.29
CA ILE A 106 -11.74 9.17 9.59
C ILE A 106 -11.70 8.22 8.38
N PRO A 107 -11.65 8.76 7.15
CA PRO A 107 -11.51 7.95 5.95
C PRO A 107 -10.21 7.14 5.97
N PHE A 108 -10.34 5.84 5.68
CA PHE A 108 -9.21 4.93 5.49
C PHE A 108 -9.21 4.43 4.04
N ILE A 109 -8.11 4.68 3.33
CA ILE A 109 -7.98 4.43 1.89
C ILE A 109 -6.77 3.52 1.66
N ILE A 110 -6.98 2.42 0.93
CA ILE A 110 -5.89 1.57 0.49
C ILE A 110 -5.33 2.11 -0.82
N VAL A 111 -4.01 2.30 -0.88
CA VAL A 111 -3.27 2.73 -2.08
C VAL A 111 -2.19 1.68 -2.37
N SER A 112 -2.45 0.77 -3.30
CA SER A 112 -1.62 -0.44 -3.50
C SER A 112 -1.20 -0.65 -4.95
N SER A 113 0.01 -1.16 -5.17
CA SER A 113 0.47 -1.60 -6.50
C SER A 113 -0.09 -2.98 -6.90
N GLY A 114 -0.79 -3.67 -6.00
CA GLY A 114 -1.50 -4.90 -6.29
C GLY A 114 -2.75 -4.69 -7.16
N MET A 115 -3.58 -5.73 -7.23
CA MET A 115 -4.77 -5.77 -8.10
C MET A 115 -6.07 -5.68 -7.28
N ALA A 116 -6.94 -4.71 -7.59
CA ALA A 116 -8.15 -4.41 -6.82
C ALA A 116 -9.02 -5.64 -6.53
N PRO A 117 -9.29 -6.54 -7.49
CA PRO A 117 -10.10 -7.73 -7.23
C PRO A 117 -9.47 -8.73 -6.23
N LEU A 118 -8.13 -8.85 -6.19
CA LEU A 118 -7.46 -9.68 -5.18
C LEU A 118 -7.48 -9.02 -3.80
N ILE A 119 -7.14 -7.73 -3.75
CA ILE A 119 -7.15 -6.95 -2.51
C ILE A 119 -8.54 -7.02 -1.87
N ARG A 120 -9.59 -6.75 -2.65
CA ARG A 120 -10.98 -6.81 -2.19
C ARG A 120 -11.34 -8.20 -1.66
N ALA A 121 -10.98 -9.26 -2.38
CA ALA A 121 -11.28 -10.64 -1.97
C ALA A 121 -10.61 -11.03 -0.64
N ILE A 122 -9.35 -10.61 -0.43
CA ILE A 122 -8.62 -10.86 0.81
C ILE A 122 -9.19 -9.99 1.94
N LEU A 123 -9.39 -8.70 1.70
CA LEU A 123 -9.92 -7.74 2.66
C LEU A 123 -11.29 -8.19 3.18
N SER A 124 -12.25 -8.47 2.30
CA SER A 124 -13.58 -8.97 2.67
C SER A 124 -13.53 -10.26 3.48
N ASN A 125 -12.61 -11.17 3.16
CA ASN A 125 -12.43 -12.39 3.94
C ASN A 125 -11.89 -12.12 5.36
N LEU A 126 -11.05 -11.09 5.52
CA LEU A 126 -10.37 -10.81 6.79
C LEU A 126 -11.17 -9.91 7.73
N ILE A 127 -11.93 -8.94 7.21
CA ILE A 127 -12.72 -7.98 8.01
C ILE A 127 -14.23 -8.02 7.76
N GLY A 128 -14.71 -8.84 6.82
CA GLY A 128 -16.12 -8.92 6.44
C GLY A 128 -16.48 -7.98 5.29
N GLU A 129 -17.52 -8.34 4.52
CA GLU A 129 -17.93 -7.61 3.31
C GLU A 129 -18.38 -6.17 3.59
N GLU A 130 -19.09 -5.94 4.71
CA GLU A 130 -19.57 -4.59 5.05
C GLU A 130 -18.41 -3.63 5.30
N ASP A 131 -17.49 -4.02 6.17
CA ASP A 131 -16.33 -3.19 6.52
C ASP A 131 -15.38 -3.05 5.34
N ALA A 132 -15.18 -4.12 4.56
CA ALA A 132 -14.39 -4.04 3.33
C ALA A 132 -14.99 -3.08 2.31
N ALA A 133 -16.32 -3.06 2.13
CA ALA A 133 -16.98 -2.17 1.17
C ALA A 133 -16.85 -0.67 1.52
N ARG A 134 -16.56 -0.34 2.78
CA ARG A 134 -16.32 1.04 3.24
C ARG A 134 -14.91 1.56 2.92
N ILE A 135 -13.99 0.67 2.59
CA ILE A 135 -12.60 1.03 2.28
C ILE A 135 -12.45 1.23 0.78
N ASP A 136 -12.14 2.48 0.41
CA ASP A 136 -11.73 2.83 -0.95
C ASP A 136 -10.41 2.14 -1.29
N ILE A 137 -10.32 1.55 -2.49
CA ILE A 137 -9.10 0.91 -3.00
C ILE A 137 -8.66 1.65 -4.26
N ILE A 138 -7.47 2.25 -4.21
CA ILE A 138 -6.78 2.84 -5.34
C ILE A 138 -5.61 1.93 -5.68
N SER A 139 -5.79 1.11 -6.71
CA SER A 139 -4.75 0.16 -7.14
C SER A 139 -4.74 -0.05 -8.65
N ASN A 140 -3.89 -0.97 -9.13
CA ASN A 140 -4.03 -1.56 -10.46
C ASN A 140 -5.29 -2.44 -10.51
N ASP A 141 -5.69 -2.84 -11.72
CA ASP A 141 -6.86 -3.69 -11.95
C ASP A 141 -6.47 -4.94 -12.77
N VAL A 142 -7.46 -5.74 -13.15
CA VAL A 142 -7.28 -6.99 -13.90
C VAL A 142 -8.19 -7.01 -15.12
N ARG A 143 -7.63 -7.40 -16.27
CA ARG A 143 -8.38 -7.77 -17.46
C ARG A 143 -8.42 -9.29 -17.56
N PHE A 144 -9.58 -9.84 -17.88
CA PHE A 144 -9.76 -11.24 -18.18
C PHE A 144 -9.93 -11.43 -19.69
N ASP A 145 -9.20 -12.39 -20.24
CA ASP A 145 -9.31 -12.76 -21.65
C ASP A 145 -10.29 -13.94 -21.81
N ALA A 146 -10.72 -14.19 -23.05
CA ALA A 146 -11.79 -15.15 -23.34
C ALA A 146 -11.41 -16.61 -23.01
N ASP A 147 -10.11 -16.91 -22.94
CA ASP A 147 -9.57 -18.22 -22.57
C ASP A 147 -9.43 -18.41 -21.04
N GLY A 148 -9.83 -17.41 -20.25
CA GLY A 148 -9.74 -17.42 -18.79
C GLY A 148 -8.39 -16.98 -18.24
N SER A 149 -7.43 -16.64 -19.10
CA SER A 149 -6.20 -15.96 -18.66
C SER A 149 -6.50 -14.55 -18.16
N TRP A 150 -5.62 -14.04 -17.31
CA TRP A 150 -5.78 -12.74 -16.68
C TRP A 150 -4.48 -11.94 -16.75
N HIS A 151 -4.62 -10.64 -16.89
CA HIS A 151 -3.49 -9.72 -17.01
C HIS A 151 -3.73 -8.47 -16.20
N ILE A 152 -2.66 -7.96 -15.60
CA ILE A 152 -2.71 -6.69 -14.90
C ILE A 152 -3.03 -5.53 -15.84
N VAL A 153 -3.89 -4.63 -15.38
CA VAL A 153 -4.15 -3.31 -15.96
C VAL A 153 -3.47 -2.28 -15.06
N TYR A 154 -2.35 -1.74 -15.52
CA TYR A 154 -1.63 -0.70 -14.80
C TYR A 154 -2.44 0.59 -14.76
N ARG A 155 -2.57 1.16 -13.56
CA ARG A 155 -3.17 2.48 -13.35
C ARG A 155 -2.40 3.56 -14.07
N HIS A 156 -1.07 3.53 -14.00
CA HIS A 156 -0.18 4.48 -14.63
C HIS A 156 0.77 3.74 -15.57
N PRO A 157 0.30 3.34 -16.77
CA PRO A 157 1.09 2.51 -17.68
C PRO A 157 2.40 3.19 -18.09
N GLU A 158 2.43 4.53 -18.23
CA GLU A 158 3.64 5.29 -18.59
C GLU A 158 4.65 5.43 -17.42
N SER A 159 4.29 5.01 -16.21
CA SER A 159 5.19 5.02 -15.06
C SER A 159 6.00 3.73 -15.01
N GLY A 160 7.31 3.83 -14.76
CA GLY A 160 8.15 2.66 -14.48
C GLY A 160 7.76 1.89 -13.20
N PHE A 161 6.86 2.44 -12.38
CA PHE A 161 6.26 1.74 -11.24
C PHE A 161 4.93 1.07 -11.58
N GLY A 162 4.30 1.40 -12.72
CA GLY A 162 2.95 0.94 -13.08
C GLY A 162 1.82 1.56 -12.25
N HIS A 163 2.09 1.95 -11.01
CA HIS A 163 1.22 2.76 -10.16
C HIS A 163 2.05 3.83 -9.43
N ASP A 164 1.89 5.09 -9.84
CA ASP A 164 2.38 6.23 -9.07
C ASP A 164 1.41 6.58 -7.93
N LYS A 165 1.76 6.18 -6.71
CA LYS A 165 0.91 6.37 -5.51
C LYS A 165 0.77 7.84 -5.11
N SER A 166 1.69 8.71 -5.54
CA SER A 166 1.58 10.16 -5.26
C SER A 166 0.30 10.77 -5.83
N GLN A 167 -0.18 10.27 -6.98
CA GLN A 167 -1.39 10.77 -7.63
C GLN A 167 -2.67 10.46 -6.83
N ALA A 168 -2.62 9.59 -5.82
CA ALA A 168 -3.71 9.39 -4.86
C ALA A 168 -3.70 10.42 -3.72
N ILE A 169 -2.56 11.06 -3.46
CA ILE A 169 -2.33 11.96 -2.32
C ILE A 169 -2.43 13.42 -2.76
N LEU A 170 -1.81 13.77 -3.88
CA LEU A 170 -1.73 15.14 -4.39
C LEU A 170 -3.09 15.84 -4.50
N PRO A 171 -4.19 15.19 -4.96
CA PRO A 171 -5.49 15.85 -5.03
C PRO A 171 -6.05 16.32 -3.67
N TYR A 172 -5.65 15.68 -2.55
CA TYR A 172 -6.01 16.18 -1.21
C TYR A 172 -5.24 17.44 -0.83
N ARG A 173 -3.99 17.60 -1.32
CA ARG A 173 -3.17 18.78 -1.09
C ARG A 173 -3.66 20.01 -1.85
N ASP A 174 -4.33 19.78 -2.97
CA ASP A 174 -4.92 20.83 -3.79
C ASP A 174 -6.30 21.31 -3.29
N LEU A 175 -6.82 20.73 -2.20
CA LEU A 175 -8.05 21.19 -1.57
C LEU A 175 -7.85 22.57 -0.91
N PRO A 176 -8.88 23.43 -0.84
CA PRO A 176 -8.79 24.72 -0.16
C PRO A 176 -8.47 24.60 1.35
N ASP A 177 -8.95 23.53 1.98
CA ASP A 177 -8.67 23.16 3.37
C ASP A 177 -8.15 21.72 3.39
N PRO A 178 -6.83 21.49 3.13
CA PRO A 178 -6.27 20.15 3.06
C PRO A 178 -6.38 19.41 4.40
N PRO A 179 -6.82 18.14 4.43
CA PRO A 179 -6.71 17.31 5.62
C PRO A 179 -5.26 17.10 6.02
N THR A 180 -5.05 16.76 7.30
CA THR A 180 -3.79 16.12 7.71
C THR A 180 -3.74 14.70 7.14
N LEU A 181 -2.73 14.42 6.33
CA LEU A 181 -2.56 13.16 5.62
C LEU A 181 -1.60 12.23 6.37
N PHE A 182 -2.11 11.08 6.80
CA PHE A 182 -1.29 9.97 7.27
C PHE A 182 -1.03 9.02 6.10
N PHE A 183 0.21 8.57 5.95
CA PHE A 183 0.55 7.51 4.99
C PHE A 183 1.30 6.38 5.67
N PHE A 184 0.88 5.15 5.44
CA PHE A 184 1.53 3.93 5.91
C PHE A 184 2.10 3.17 4.72
N GLY A 185 3.39 2.83 4.76
CA GLY A 185 4.02 2.06 3.70
C GLY A 185 5.23 1.29 4.19
N ASP A 186 5.79 0.48 3.30
CA ASP A 186 6.88 -0.44 3.63
C ASP A 186 7.91 -0.61 2.51
N GLY A 187 7.61 -0.22 1.27
CA GLY A 187 8.39 -0.65 0.11
C GLY A 187 8.74 0.43 -0.91
N VAL A 188 9.46 0.00 -1.95
CA VAL A 188 9.91 0.86 -3.06
C VAL A 188 8.77 1.59 -3.75
N SER A 189 7.61 0.93 -3.90
CA SER A 189 6.46 1.54 -4.58
C SER A 189 5.86 2.75 -3.84
N ASP A 190 6.11 2.85 -2.52
CA ASP A 190 5.62 3.93 -1.66
C ASP A 190 6.50 5.19 -1.70
N MET A 191 7.71 5.10 -2.26
CA MET A 191 8.64 6.24 -2.30
C MET A 191 8.03 7.46 -2.99
N SER A 192 7.17 7.25 -4.00
CA SER A 192 6.42 8.31 -4.68
C SER A 192 5.45 9.02 -3.73
N ALA A 193 4.77 8.29 -2.85
CA ALA A 193 3.82 8.82 -1.87
C ALA A 193 4.51 9.47 -0.65
N ALA A 194 5.69 8.97 -0.27
CA ALA A 194 6.40 9.32 0.96
C ALA A 194 6.55 10.84 1.20
N LYS A 195 6.89 11.59 0.14
CA LYS A 195 7.15 13.04 0.22
C LYS A 195 5.89 13.89 0.37
N HIS A 196 4.70 13.29 0.26
CA HIS A 196 3.43 14.03 0.18
C HIS A 196 2.53 13.82 1.40
N ALA A 197 2.91 12.96 2.36
CA ALA A 197 2.20 12.78 3.62
C ALA A 197 2.64 13.81 4.69
N ASP A 198 1.74 14.19 5.60
CA ASP A 198 2.10 14.99 6.78
C ASP A 198 2.75 14.13 7.84
N VAL A 199 2.21 12.92 8.04
CA VAL A 199 2.72 11.93 8.99
C VAL A 199 2.94 10.63 8.25
N LEU A 200 4.21 10.37 7.88
CA LEU A 200 4.62 9.15 7.21
C LEU A 200 5.00 8.08 8.24
N PHE A 201 4.37 6.91 8.16
CA PHE A 201 4.73 5.69 8.88
C PHE A 201 5.42 4.73 7.93
N ALA A 202 6.67 4.38 8.24
CA ALA A 202 7.46 3.39 7.51
C ALA A 202 7.60 2.10 8.34
N LYS A 203 7.16 0.98 7.79
CA LYS A 203 7.16 -0.33 8.45
C LYS A 203 8.58 -0.81 8.71
N ASN A 204 8.90 -1.24 9.94
CA ASN A 204 10.25 -1.67 10.31
C ASN A 204 10.45 -3.17 10.48
N ASP A 205 9.35 -3.91 10.61
CA ASP A 205 9.41 -5.30 11.04
C ASP A 205 9.15 -6.22 9.86
N LYS A 206 10.14 -6.31 8.97
CA LYS A 206 10.12 -7.30 7.88
C LYS A 206 10.99 -8.50 8.25
N PRO A 207 10.54 -9.74 7.99
CA PRO A 207 11.29 -10.97 8.30
C PRO A 207 12.71 -11.03 7.72
N GLN A 208 13.00 -10.23 6.70
CA GLN A 208 14.26 -10.20 5.96
C GLN A 208 15.09 -8.94 6.22
N GLY A 209 14.64 -8.05 7.13
CA GLY A 209 15.35 -6.81 7.49
C GLY A 209 15.32 -5.72 6.42
N GLU A 210 14.66 -5.93 5.28
CA GLU A 210 14.55 -4.96 4.19
C GLU A 210 13.50 -3.90 4.56
N ASN A 211 13.93 -2.63 4.67
CA ASN A 211 13.04 -1.49 4.92
C ASN A 211 13.36 -0.37 3.91
N ASP A 212 13.17 -0.68 2.63
CA ASP A 212 13.55 0.19 1.51
C ASP A 212 12.95 1.59 1.65
N LEU A 213 11.71 1.69 2.16
CA LEU A 213 11.06 2.97 2.39
C LEU A 213 11.76 3.78 3.49
N ALA A 214 12.09 3.18 4.65
CA ALA A 214 12.79 3.92 5.70
C ALA A 214 14.22 4.28 5.29
N GLU A 215 14.94 3.39 4.59
CA GLU A 215 16.27 3.68 4.07
C GLU A 215 16.25 4.83 3.07
N TYR A 216 15.30 4.80 2.12
CA TYR A 216 15.06 5.89 1.19
C TYR A 216 14.77 7.19 1.93
N CYS A 217 13.85 7.17 2.88
CA CYS A 217 13.47 8.37 3.60
C CYS A 217 14.63 8.92 4.45
N LYS A 218 15.47 8.05 5.04
CA LYS A 218 16.71 8.45 5.74
C LYS A 218 17.69 9.13 4.78
N LYS A 219 17.90 8.56 3.60
CA LYS A 219 18.79 9.11 2.57
C LYS A 219 18.29 10.46 2.03
N GLU A 220 16.99 10.61 1.85
CA GLU A 220 16.36 11.81 1.28
C GLU A 220 15.98 12.87 2.33
N GLY A 221 16.21 12.61 3.62
CA GLY A 221 15.85 13.52 4.70
C GLY A 221 14.34 13.73 4.89
N ILE A 222 13.53 12.72 4.53
CA ILE A 222 12.07 12.75 4.70
C ILE A 222 11.72 12.34 6.13
N PRO A 223 11.11 13.20 6.95
CA PRO A 223 10.67 12.84 8.30
C PRO A 223 9.63 11.72 8.27
N HIS A 224 9.76 10.75 9.19
CA HIS A 224 8.88 9.60 9.24
C HIS A 224 8.86 8.97 10.65
N ILE A 225 7.90 8.07 10.90
CA ILE A 225 7.66 7.33 12.14
C ILE A 225 7.84 5.83 11.88
N LEU A 226 8.63 5.13 12.68
CA LEU A 226 8.90 3.70 12.50
C LEU A 226 7.79 3.00 13.23
N PHE A 227 7.17 2.03 12.60
CA PHE A 227 6.19 1.20 13.28
C PHE A 227 6.44 -0.26 12.95
N ARG A 228 6.20 -1.14 13.92
CA ARG A 228 6.24 -2.58 13.69
C ARG A 228 4.86 -3.07 13.32
N THR A 229 3.84 -2.58 14.01
CA THR A 229 2.46 -3.01 13.79
C THR A 229 1.48 -1.84 13.91
N PHE A 230 0.27 -1.99 13.35
CA PHE A 230 -0.79 -0.99 13.50
C PHE A 230 -1.16 -0.74 14.97
N ALA A 231 -0.94 -1.71 15.87
CA ALA A 231 -1.08 -1.52 17.31
C ALA A 231 -0.12 -0.45 17.86
N ASP A 232 1.10 -0.35 17.32
CA ASP A 232 2.10 0.65 17.75
C ASP A 232 1.81 2.04 17.15
N ALA A 233 1.22 2.07 15.97
CA ALA A 233 0.90 3.31 15.27
C ALA A 233 -0.36 3.99 15.83
N LEU A 234 -1.36 3.22 16.27
CA LEU A 234 -2.65 3.75 16.71
C LEU A 234 -2.53 4.83 17.79
N PRO A 235 -1.73 4.68 18.86
CA PRO A 235 -1.58 5.72 19.88
C PRO A 235 -1.02 7.04 19.32
N ILE A 236 -0.11 6.97 18.34
CA ILE A 236 0.51 8.14 17.72
C ILE A 236 -0.52 8.87 16.84
N VAL A 237 -1.29 8.13 16.05
CA VAL A 237 -2.37 8.73 15.24
C VAL A 237 -3.42 9.37 16.14
N LYS A 238 -3.84 8.69 17.22
CA LYS A 238 -4.76 9.24 18.23
C LYS A 238 -4.25 10.56 18.81
N ASP A 239 -2.97 10.63 19.20
CA ASP A 239 -2.38 11.86 19.75
C ASP A 239 -2.46 13.05 18.79
N VAL A 240 -2.27 12.81 17.49
CA VAL A 240 -2.37 13.87 16.46
C VAL A 240 -3.83 14.26 16.23
N VAL A 241 -4.72 13.29 16.05
CA VAL A 241 -6.13 13.53 15.78
C VAL A 241 -6.83 14.24 16.94
N GLU A 242 -6.49 13.88 18.17
CA GLU A 242 -7.08 14.44 19.40
C GLU A 242 -6.38 15.74 19.85
N GLY A 243 -5.41 16.24 19.07
CA GLY A 243 -4.71 17.51 19.33
C GLY A 243 -3.76 17.49 20.52
N ARG A 244 -3.42 16.31 21.06
CA ARG A 244 -2.40 16.15 22.12
C ARG A 244 -0.99 16.38 21.60
N LYS A 245 -0.75 16.10 20.32
CA LYS A 245 0.49 16.37 19.60
C LYS A 245 0.19 17.04 18.26
N ASN A 246 1.03 17.98 17.85
CA ASN A 246 1.05 18.42 16.45
C ASN A 246 1.90 17.46 15.59
N VAL A 247 1.81 17.62 14.26
CA VAL A 247 2.55 16.79 13.28
C VAL A 247 4.07 16.78 13.56
N GLY A 248 4.67 17.93 13.85
CA GLY A 248 6.09 18.03 14.15
C GLY A 248 6.50 17.25 15.40
N GLN A 249 5.67 17.29 16.46
CA GLN A 249 5.89 16.53 17.68
C GLN A 249 5.73 15.02 17.46
N ALA A 250 4.78 14.59 16.63
CA ALA A 250 4.61 13.19 16.28
C ALA A 250 5.83 12.66 15.50
N LEU A 251 6.31 13.40 14.49
CA LEU A 251 7.51 13.05 13.73
C LEU A 251 8.78 13.04 14.58
N ALA A 252 8.83 13.83 15.65
CA ALA A 252 9.95 13.86 16.59
C ALA A 252 10.05 12.62 17.50
N ILE A 253 9.00 11.80 17.62
CA ILE A 253 9.00 10.54 18.44
C ILE A 253 10.12 9.59 18.00
N ARG A 254 10.66 9.79 16.79
CA ARG A 254 11.47 8.81 16.06
C ARG A 254 12.86 9.31 15.65
N ASN A 255 13.30 10.49 16.13
CA ASN A 255 14.70 10.94 15.99
C ASN A 255 15.55 10.62 17.23
N ALA A 256 14.98 10.02 18.27
CA ALA A 256 15.72 9.50 19.42
C ALA A 256 15.96 8.00 19.19
N GLU A 257 17.09 7.68 18.58
CA GLU A 257 17.74 6.36 18.74
C GLU A 257 18.30 6.24 20.16
#